data_AF-A0A2N2LZU6-F1
#
_entry.id   AF-A0A2N2LZU6-F1
#
_cell.length_a   1.000
_cell.length_b   1.000
_cell.length_c   1.000
_cell.angle_alpha   90.00
_cell.angle_beta   90.00
_cell.angle_gamma   90.00
#
_symmetry.space_group_name_H-M   'P 1'
#
loop_
_entity.id
_entity.type
_entity.pdbx_description
1 polymer ?
#
loop_
_entity_poly.entity_id
_entity_poly.type
_entity_poly.pdbx_seq_one_letter_code
_entity_poly.pdbx_strand_id
1 'polypeptide(L)'
;MTKFNCGDYLSSLNIDVMRFGLDAMKGLLAKFGNPQDDYPTILVAGTNGKGSTAAMVASIMKQSSRRVGLYTSPHLVDVRERIVVNGTKIPVRALDST
;
A
#
# COMPACT_ATOMS: atom_id res chain seq x y z
N MET A 1 -7.34 -3.93 -29.72
CA MET A 1 -7.75 -3.40 -28.40
C MET A 1 -6.52 -2.80 -27.74
N THR A 2 -6.56 -1.52 -27.39
CA THR A 2 -5.45 -0.87 -26.65
C THR A 2 -5.40 -1.44 -25.24
N LYS A 3 -4.21 -1.85 -24.79
CA LYS A 3 -4.00 -2.50 -23.50
C LYS A 3 -4.21 -1.50 -22.36
N PHE A 4 -4.91 -1.90 -21.30
CA PHE A 4 -5.12 -1.05 -20.12
C PHE A 4 -3.81 -0.92 -19.33
N ASN A 5 -3.28 0.30 -19.22
CA ASN A 5 -2.12 0.61 -18.39
C ASN A 5 -2.60 1.19 -17.05
N CYS A 6 -2.40 0.43 -15.96
CA CYS A 6 -2.84 0.86 -14.64
C CYS A 6 -2.03 2.05 -14.12
N GLY A 7 -0.73 2.14 -14.44
CA GLY A 7 0.13 3.24 -14.01
C GLY A 7 -0.34 4.57 -14.60
N ASP A 8 -0.65 4.59 -15.90
CA ASP A 8 -1.18 5.76 -16.59
C ASP A 8 -2.56 6.13 -16.05
N TYR A 9 -3.44 5.13 -15.84
CA TYR A 9 -4.76 5.34 -15.25
C TYR A 9 -4.66 5.97 -13.86
N LEU A 10 -3.85 5.40 -12.95
CA LEU A 10 -3.67 5.93 -11.61
C LEU A 10 -3.09 7.35 -11.64
N SER A 11 -2.13 7.62 -12.53
CA SER A 11 -1.53 8.96 -12.68
C SER A 11 -2.52 9.99 -13.24
N SER A 12 -3.51 9.54 -14.03
CA SER A 12 -4.56 10.41 -14.56
C SER A 12 -5.65 10.77 -13.56
N LEU A 13 -5.75 10.03 -12.44
CA LEU A 13 -6.62 10.44 -11.34
C LEU A 13 -6.02 11.72 -10.74
N ASN A 14 -6.81 12.79 -10.64
CA ASN A 14 -6.39 14.09 -10.09
C ASN A 14 -6.01 13.98 -8.58
N ILE A 15 -4.87 13.35 -8.29
CA ILE A 15 -4.39 13.01 -6.94
C ILE A 15 -3.92 14.26 -6.17
N ASP A 16 -3.65 15.37 -6.85
CA ASP A 16 -3.15 16.61 -6.25
C ASP A 16 -4.21 17.36 -5.41
N VAL A 17 -5.47 16.95 -5.46
CA VAL A 17 -6.54 17.51 -4.62
C VAL A 17 -6.80 16.59 -3.43
N MET A 18 -6.40 17.03 -2.23
CA MET A 18 -6.75 16.33 -1.00
C MET A 18 -8.26 16.36 -0.76
N ARG A 19 -8.89 15.20 -0.91
CA ARG A 19 -10.28 14.95 -0.52
C ARG A 19 -10.31 14.26 0.84
N PHE A 20 -10.72 14.99 1.86
CA PHE A 20 -10.97 14.42 3.18
C PHE A 20 -12.28 13.63 3.19
N GLY A 21 -12.34 12.63 4.07
CA GLY A 21 -13.48 11.71 4.18
C GLY A 21 -13.11 10.28 3.80
N LEU A 22 -13.82 9.33 4.39
CA LEU A 22 -13.56 7.90 4.19
C LEU A 22 -14.62 7.21 3.34
N ASP A 23 -15.69 7.89 2.94
CA ASP A 23 -16.86 7.26 2.33
C ASP A 23 -16.53 6.60 0.99
N ALA A 24 -15.74 7.25 0.14
CA ALA A 24 -15.27 6.68 -1.12
C ALA A 24 -14.41 5.42 -0.89
N MET A 25 -13.49 5.47 0.09
CA MET A 25 -12.63 4.33 0.42
C MET A 25 -13.43 3.18 1.04
N LYS A 26 -14.35 3.48 1.97
CA LYS A 26 -15.26 2.48 2.58
C LYS A 26 -16.12 1.81 1.52
N GLY A 27 -16.69 2.58 0.58
CA GLY A 27 -17.47 2.04 -0.52
C GLY A 27 -16.65 1.14 -1.46
N LEU A 28 -15.38 1.48 -1.69
CA LEU A 28 -14.45 0.63 -2.45
C LEU A 28 -14.14 -0.68 -1.69
N LEU A 29 -13.75 -0.58 -0.42
CA LEU A 29 -13.39 -1.74 0.41
C LEU A 29 -14.55 -2.72 0.57
N ALA A 30 -15.78 -2.21 0.74
CA ALA A 30 -16.99 -3.04 0.81
C ALA A 30 -17.18 -3.92 -0.44
N LYS A 31 -16.85 -3.41 -1.63
CA LYS A 31 -16.90 -4.19 -2.89
C LYS A 31 -15.84 -5.29 -2.95
N PHE A 32 -14.75 -5.15 -2.19
CA PHE A 32 -13.69 -6.15 -2.08
C PHE A 32 -13.84 -7.06 -0.85
N GLY A 33 -14.97 -6.99 -0.13
CA GLY A 33 -15.21 -7.83 1.03
C GLY A 33 -14.49 -7.37 2.31
N ASN A 34 -14.13 -6.09 2.40
CA ASN A 34 -13.46 -5.50 3.57
C ASN A 34 -12.12 -6.16 3.96
N PRO A 35 -11.14 -6.27 3.03
CA PRO A 35 -9.90 -6.98 3.26
C PRO A 35 -9.02 -6.38 4.39
N GLN A 36 -9.28 -5.13 4.79
CA GLN A 36 -8.60 -4.50 5.92
C GLN A 36 -8.91 -5.18 7.28
N ASP A 37 -9.98 -5.96 7.36
CA ASP A 37 -10.44 -6.64 8.58
C ASP A 37 -9.88 -8.08 8.70
N ASP A 38 -9.20 -8.58 7.67
CA ASP A 38 -8.72 -9.98 7.58
C ASP A 38 -7.43 -10.24 8.36
N TYR A 39 -6.73 -9.19 8.81
CA TYR A 39 -5.46 -9.32 9.52
C TYR A 39 -5.20 -8.20 10.54
N PRO A 40 -4.47 -8.50 11.63
CA PRO A 40 -4.05 -7.49 12.58
C PRO A 40 -3.22 -6.40 11.91
N THR A 41 -3.54 -5.14 12.18
CA THR A 41 -2.89 -3.97 11.57
C THR A 41 -2.30 -3.04 12.62
N ILE A 42 -1.09 -2.54 12.36
CA ILE A 42 -0.44 -1.48 13.14
C ILE A 42 -0.43 -0.21 12.29
N LEU A 43 -1.14 0.83 12.76
CA LEU A 43 -1.15 2.15 12.11
C LEU A 43 -0.10 3.06 12.74
N VAL A 44 0.86 3.53 11.93
CA VAL A 44 1.93 4.44 12.39
C VAL A 44 1.65 5.86 11.87
N ALA A 45 1.26 6.75 12.78
CA ALA A 45 1.00 8.17 12.51
C ALA A 45 2.02 9.08 13.22
N GLY A 46 2.19 10.32 12.73
CA GLY A 46 3.12 11.30 13.30
C GLY A 46 3.74 12.22 12.24
N THR A 47 4.42 13.28 12.65
CA THR A 47 5.06 14.22 11.71
C THR A 47 6.28 13.60 11.04
N ASN A 48 7.18 13.02 11.83
CA ASN A 48 8.45 12.44 11.38
C ASN A 48 8.61 10.99 11.85
N GLY A 49 9.56 10.26 11.27
CA GLY A 49 9.94 8.92 11.75
C GLY A 49 9.00 7.77 11.38
N LYS A 50 7.77 8.03 10.90
CA LYS A 50 6.77 7.00 10.56
C LYS A 50 7.33 5.84 9.71
N GLY A 51 8.05 6.17 8.64
CA GLY A 51 8.63 5.17 7.74
C GLY A 51 9.67 4.29 8.44
N SER A 52 10.59 4.92 9.18
CA SER A 52 11.62 4.21 9.95
C SER A 52 11.03 3.34 11.05
N THR A 53 10.03 3.85 11.78
CA THR A 53 9.31 3.09 12.81
C THR A 53 8.57 1.90 12.22
N ALA A 54 7.82 2.11 11.12
CA ALA A 54 7.11 1.02 10.44
C ALA A 54 8.07 -0.06 9.92
N ALA A 55 9.21 0.33 9.35
CA ALA A 55 10.25 -0.60 8.89
C ALA A 55 10.88 -1.39 10.04
N MET A 56 11.16 -0.74 11.18
CA MET A 56 11.69 -1.40 12.37
C MET A 56 10.69 -2.43 12.93
N VAL A 57 9.42 -2.03 13.07
CA VAL A 57 8.34 -2.93 13.51
C VAL A 57 8.21 -4.13 12.57
N ALA A 58 8.21 -3.88 11.24
CA ALA A 58 8.10 -4.95 10.25
C ALA A 58 9.29 -5.93 10.32
N SER A 59 10.51 -5.42 10.55
CA SER A 59 11.72 -6.24 10.70
C SER A 59 11.67 -7.13 11.94
N ILE A 60 11.25 -6.58 13.08
CA ILE A 60 11.10 -7.33 14.34
C ILE A 60 10.01 -8.41 14.18
N MET A 61 8.84 -8.05 13.65
CA MET A 61 7.75 -8.99 13.44
C MET A 61 8.11 -10.09 12.46
N LYS A 62 8.87 -9.79 11.40
CA LYS A 62 9.35 -10.79 10.44
C LYS A 62 10.27 -11.83 11.11
N GLN A 63 11.12 -11.41 12.04
CA GLN A 63 11.97 -12.34 12.81
C GLN A 63 11.18 -13.29 13.71
N SER A 64 9.95 -12.93 14.09
CA SER A 64 9.03 -13.81 14.84
C SER A 64 8.30 -14.86 13.98
N SER A 65 8.84 -15.19 12.80
CA SER A 65 8.27 -16.17 11.84
C SER A 65 6.86 -15.81 11.35
N ARG A 66 6.48 -14.53 11.36
CA ARG A 66 5.20 -14.05 10.82
C ARG A 66 5.34 -13.61 9.37
N ARG A 67 4.29 -13.80 8.57
CA ARG A 67 4.16 -13.14 7.27
C ARG A 67 3.74 -11.69 7.50
N VAL A 68 4.62 -10.75 7.20
CA VAL A 68 4.42 -9.32 7.50
C VAL A 68 4.25 -8.52 6.22
N GLY A 69 3.21 -7.70 6.15
CA GLY A 69 3.06 -6.63 5.15
C GLY A 69 3.58 -5.31 5.70
N LEU A 70 4.20 -4.51 4.83
CA LEU A 70 4.65 -3.15 5.12
C LEU A 70 4.13 -2.22 4.02
N TYR A 71 3.37 -1.20 4.44
CA TYR A 71 2.94 -0.10 3.58
C TYR A 71 3.62 1.20 4.02
N THR A 72 4.31 1.87 3.10
CA THR A 72 4.99 3.15 3.34
C THR A 72 4.84 4.11 2.16
N SER A 73 4.95 5.41 2.43
CA SER A 73 4.91 6.45 1.40
C SER A 73 5.71 7.69 1.84
N PRO A 74 6.28 8.47 0.91
CA PRO A 74 6.38 8.19 -0.52
C PRO A 74 7.38 7.06 -0.82
N HIS A 75 7.45 6.61 -2.08
CA HIS A 75 8.54 5.77 -2.58
C HIS A 75 9.66 6.67 -3.12
N LEU A 76 10.87 6.13 -3.31
CA LEU A 76 12.01 6.88 -3.84
C LEU A 76 12.21 6.65 -5.34
N VAL A 77 12.17 5.40 -5.81
CA VAL A 77 12.46 5.06 -7.22
C VAL A 77 11.31 4.28 -7.86
N ASP A 78 10.74 3.33 -7.15
CA ASP A 78 9.76 2.39 -7.67
C ASP A 78 8.52 2.37 -6.78
N VAL A 79 7.33 2.58 -7.36
CA VAL A 79 6.07 2.60 -6.61
C VAL A 79 5.80 1.32 -5.83
N ARG A 80 6.38 0.19 -6.25
CA ARG A 80 6.28 -1.10 -5.55
C ARG A 80 7.02 -1.10 -4.21
N GLU A 81 7.90 -0.12 -3.96
CA GLU A 81 8.48 0.11 -2.64
C GLU A 81 7.41 0.42 -1.58
N ARG A 82 6.25 0.93 -2.00
CA ARG A 82 5.15 1.23 -1.08
C ARG A 82 4.45 -0.02 -0.55
N ILE A 83 4.55 -1.17 -1.23
CA ILE A 83 3.84 -2.39 -0.86
C ILE A 83 4.82 -3.55 -0.84
N VAL A 84 5.25 -3.92 0.37
CA VAL A 84 6.26 -4.96 0.60
C VAL A 84 5.66 -6.07 1.46
N VAL A 85 5.82 -7.32 1.03
CA VAL A 85 5.39 -8.50 1.78
C VAL A 85 6.62 -9.34 2.09
N ASN A 86 6.85 -9.62 3.37
CA ASN A 86 7.99 -10.38 3.88
C ASN A 86 9.35 -9.84 3.40
N GLY A 87 9.47 -8.52 3.22
CA GLY A 87 10.68 -7.86 2.73
C GLY A 87 10.85 -7.86 1.20
N THR A 88 9.86 -8.35 0.44
CA THR A 88 9.89 -8.35 -1.02
C THR A 88 8.78 -7.44 -1.58
N LYS A 89 9.14 -6.56 -2.53
CA LYS A 89 8.20 -5.74 -3.29
C LYS A 89 7.19 -6.63 -4.02
N ILE A 90 5.95 -6.16 -4.19
CA ILE A 90 4.98 -6.84 -5.05
C ILE A 90 5.54 -7.04 -6.49
N PRO A 91 5.13 -8.09 -7.21
CA PRO A 91 5.60 -8.33 -8.58
C PRO A 91 5.10 -7.25 -9.55
N VAL A 92 5.80 -7.03 -10.67
CA VAL A 92 5.42 -6.04 -11.70
C VAL A 92 3.99 -6.26 -12.22
N ARG A 93 3.61 -7.52 -12.46
CA ARG A 93 2.25 -7.91 -12.88
C ARG A 93 1.14 -7.50 -11.90
N ALA A 94 1.47 -7.26 -10.62
CA ALA A 94 0.48 -6.75 -9.68
C ALA A 94 0.06 -5.30 -9.99
N LEU A 95 0.88 -4.57 -10.75
CA LEU A 95 0.56 -3.24 -11.26
C LEU A 95 0.18 -3.27 -12.74
N ASP A 96 0.74 -4.19 -13.52
CA ASP A 96 0.43 -4.28 -14.95
C ASP A 96 -0.60 -5.39 -15.22
N SER A 97 -1.78 -4.97 -15.68
CA SER A 97 -2.78 -5.89 -16.27
C SER A 97 -2.19 -6.46 -17.56
N THR A 98 -1.52 -7.62 -17.46
CA THR A 98 -0.96 -8.33 -18.63
C THR A 98 -2.08 -8.83 -19.52
#